data_AF-A0A953PLY4-F1
#
_entry.id   AF-A0A953PLY4-F1
#
_cell.length_a   1.000
_cell.length_b   1.000
_cell.length_c   1.000
_cell.angle_alpha   90.00
_cell.angle_beta   90.00
_cell.angle_gamma   90.00
#
_symmetry.space_group_name_H-M   'P 1'
#
loop_
_entity.id
_entity.type
_entity.pdbx_description
1 polymer ?
#
loop_
_entity_poly.entity_id
_entity_poly.type
_entity_poly.pdbx_seq_one_letter_code
_entity_poly.pdbx_strand_id
1 'polypeptide(L)'
;MFAGKLANRPFFIVNAANDPLYPAIVIEPYVEMMKRGGVPLVFHPQPAGGHDTSWWPSERGAYEQFVHEHPRDPSSERLSWETERTDRANRIHWLVIDKLGAAPS
;
A
#
# COMPACT_ATOMS: atom_id res chain seq x y z
N MET A 1 4.92 2.06 10.89
CA MET A 1 4.71 2.36 9.45
C MET A 1 3.75 3.54 9.38
N PHE A 2 4.08 4.58 8.62
CA PHE A 2 3.19 5.73 8.43
C PHE A 2 2.27 5.43 7.24
N ALA A 3 1.07 4.91 7.51
CA ALA A 3 0.12 4.50 6.46
C ALA A 3 -0.31 5.66 5.55
N GLY A 4 -0.30 6.90 6.08
CA GLY A 4 -0.61 8.11 5.31
C GLY A 4 0.27 8.31 4.07
N LYS A 5 1.51 7.79 4.09
CA LYS A 5 2.44 7.83 2.93
C LYS A 5 1.91 7.15 1.67
N LEU A 6 0.88 6.33 1.80
CA LEU A 6 0.29 5.56 0.71
C LEU A 6 -1.04 6.16 0.22
N ALA A 7 -1.45 7.33 0.71
CA ALA A 7 -2.76 7.92 0.44
C ALA A 7 -3.07 8.15 -1.05
N ASN A 8 -2.05 8.26 -1.92
CA ASN A 8 -2.23 8.42 -3.36
C ASN A 8 -1.74 7.20 -4.17
N ARG A 9 -1.56 6.06 -3.51
CA ARG A 9 -1.09 4.82 -4.12
C ARG A 9 -2.16 3.75 -3.93
N PRO A 10 -3.00 3.52 -4.94
CA PRO A 10 -3.97 2.45 -4.88
C PRO A 10 -3.30 1.07 -4.78
N PHE A 11 -3.83 0.17 -3.94
CA PHE A 11 -3.32 -1.20 -3.79
C PHE A 11 -4.35 -2.25 -4.23
N PHE A 12 -3.90 -3.21 -5.01
CA PHE A 12 -4.60 -4.47 -5.27
C PHE A 12 -3.86 -5.58 -4.52
N ILE A 13 -4.46 -6.10 -3.45
CA ILE A 13 -3.79 -7.05 -2.55
C ILE A 13 -4.46 -8.41 -2.68
N VAL A 14 -3.72 -9.40 -3.18
CA VAL A 14 -4.11 -10.81 -3.12
C VAL A 14 -3.25 -11.49 -2.07
N ASN A 15 -3.87 -12.23 -1.14
CA ASN A 15 -3.13 -12.95 -0.11
C ASN A 15 -3.75 -14.33 0.15
N ALA A 16 -2.93 -15.35 0.28
CA ALA A 16 -3.39 -16.70 0.55
C ALA A 16 -3.65 -16.93 2.05
N ALA A 17 -4.74 -17.63 2.39
CA ALA A 17 -5.06 -17.96 3.78
C ALA A 17 -4.12 -19.02 4.36
N ASN A 18 -3.71 -20.00 3.54
CA ASN A 18 -2.82 -21.10 3.94
C ASN A 18 -1.36 -20.85 3.54
N ASP A 19 -0.99 -19.60 3.28
CA ASP A 19 0.41 -19.22 3.07
C ASP A 19 1.21 -19.49 4.36
N PRO A 20 2.19 -20.43 4.38
CA PRO A 20 2.97 -20.73 5.57
C PRO A 20 3.92 -19.60 6.01
N LEU A 21 4.17 -18.62 5.14
CA LEU A 21 5.06 -17.48 5.40
C LEU A 21 4.28 -16.23 5.78
N TYR A 22 3.17 -15.97 5.08
CA TYR A 22 2.36 -14.75 5.23
C TYR A 22 0.86 -15.03 5.21
N PRO A 23 0.32 -15.79 6.18
CA PRO A 23 -1.09 -16.15 6.19
C PRO A 23 -1.98 -14.90 6.30
N ALA A 24 -3.15 -14.92 5.65
CA ALA A 24 -4.04 -13.76 5.56
C ALA A 24 -4.34 -13.11 6.92
N ILE A 25 -4.54 -13.91 7.98
CA ILE A 25 -4.80 -13.42 9.34
C ILE A 25 -3.67 -12.56 9.93
N VAL A 26 -2.43 -12.76 9.49
CA VAL A 26 -1.27 -11.94 9.90
C VAL A 26 -1.22 -10.64 9.09
N ILE A 27 -1.68 -10.65 7.84
CA ILE A 27 -1.65 -9.50 6.94
C ILE A 27 -2.84 -8.55 7.13
N GLU A 28 -4.01 -9.09 7.49
CA GLU A 28 -5.26 -8.36 7.69
C GLU A 28 -5.14 -7.11 8.57
N PRO A 29 -4.45 -7.13 9.74
CA PRO A 29 -4.29 -5.92 10.56
C PRO A 29 -3.60 -4.76 9.82
N TYR A 30 -2.65 -5.05 8.93
CA TYR A 30 -1.96 -4.03 8.13
C TYR A 30 -2.86 -3.49 7.02
N VAL A 31 -3.68 -4.34 6.41
CA VAL A 31 -4.70 -3.93 5.43
C VAL A 31 -5.71 -3.00 6.09
N GLU A 32 -6.18 -3.33 7.29
CA GLU A 32 -7.10 -2.48 8.06
C GLU A 32 -6.47 -1.16 8.50
N MET A 33 -5.18 -1.18 8.89
CA MET A 33 -4.43 0.05 9.15
C MET A 33 -4.37 0.95 7.90
N MET A 34 -4.12 0.39 6.71
CA MET A 34 -4.10 1.15 5.45
C MET A 34 -5.48 1.70 5.09
N LYS A 35 -6.55 0.90 5.21
CA LYS A 35 -7.93 1.35 5.00
C LYS A 35 -8.29 2.52 5.92
N ARG A 36 -8.00 2.40 7.23
CA ARG A 36 -8.22 3.47 8.21
C ARG A 36 -7.41 4.74 7.91
N GLY A 37 -6.22 4.57 7.32
CA GLY A 37 -5.38 5.66 6.83
C GLY A 37 -5.88 6.32 5.53
N GLY A 38 -7.00 5.86 4.97
CA GLY A 38 -7.57 6.40 3.74
C GLY A 38 -6.82 5.98 2.46
N VAL A 39 -6.04 4.92 2.52
CA VAL A 39 -5.36 4.35 1.35
C VAL A 39 -6.41 3.67 0.46
N PRO A 40 -6.53 4.03 -0.84
CA PRO A 40 -7.39 3.32 -1.76
C PRO A 40 -6.87 1.89 -1.92
N LEU A 41 -7.67 0.89 -1.57
CA LEU A 41 -7.25 -0.50 -1.75
C LEU A 41 -8.42 -1.47 -1.90
N VAL A 42 -8.12 -2.59 -2.54
CA VAL A 42 -8.95 -3.81 -2.53
C VAL A 42 -8.12 -4.97 -1.97
N PHE A 43 -8.78 -5.86 -1.22
CA PHE A 43 -8.14 -7.01 -0.57
C PHE A 43 -8.91 -8.29 -0.87
N HIS A 44 -8.25 -9.22 -1.57
CA HIS A 44 -8.82 -10.46 -2.09
C HIS A 44 -8.10 -11.64 -1.42
N PRO A 45 -8.56 -12.08 -0.23
CA PRO A 45 -8.00 -13.26 0.42
C PRO A 45 -8.39 -14.54 -0.36
N GLN A 46 -7.43 -15.46 -0.54
CA GLN A 46 -7.61 -16.73 -1.23
C GLN A 46 -7.74 -17.86 -0.19
N PRO A 47 -8.96 -18.36 0.12
CA PRO A 47 -9.20 -19.24 1.28
C PRO A 47 -8.47 -20.59 1.23
N ALA A 48 -8.24 -21.11 0.03
CA ALA A 48 -7.54 -22.38 -0.20
C ALA A 48 -6.11 -22.20 -0.72
N GLY A 49 -5.67 -20.97 -0.98
CA GLY A 49 -4.35 -20.70 -1.57
C GLY A 49 -3.20 -20.93 -0.59
N GLY A 50 -2.05 -21.36 -1.12
CA GLY A 50 -0.76 -21.44 -0.41
C GLY A 50 0.21 -20.32 -0.83
N HIS A 51 1.50 -20.48 -0.56
CA HIS A 51 2.54 -19.54 -0.99
C HIS A 51 2.91 -19.71 -2.47
N ASP A 52 1.94 -19.47 -3.35
CA ASP A 52 2.09 -19.55 -4.79
C ASP A 52 1.15 -18.57 -5.52
N THR A 53 1.16 -18.59 -6.85
CA THR A 53 0.35 -17.73 -7.72
C THR A 53 -0.76 -18.50 -8.45
N SER A 54 -1.20 -19.65 -7.92
CA SER A 54 -2.26 -20.47 -8.51
C SER A 54 -3.60 -19.73 -8.65
N TRP A 55 -3.81 -18.67 -7.87
CA TRP A 55 -4.94 -17.75 -7.94
C TRP A 55 -4.91 -16.80 -9.15
N TRP A 56 -3.79 -16.69 -9.87
CA TRP A 56 -3.64 -15.73 -10.97
C TRP A 56 -4.71 -15.84 -12.06
N PRO A 57 -5.11 -17.04 -12.55
CA PRO A 57 -6.11 -17.15 -13.60
C PRO A 57 -7.48 -16.56 -13.21
N SER A 58 -7.87 -16.60 -11.92
CA SER A 58 -9.13 -16.01 -11.45
C SER A 58 -9.01 -14.51 -11.17
N GLU A 59 -7.85 -14.04 -10.68
CA GLU A 59 -7.66 -12.64 -10.27
C GLU A 59 -7.21 -11.71 -11.41
N ARG A 60 -6.60 -12.26 -12.49
CA ARG A 60 -5.99 -11.45 -13.55
C ARG A 60 -6.93 -10.37 -14.10
N GLY A 61 -8.19 -10.73 -14.39
CA GLY A 61 -9.15 -9.77 -14.98
C GLY A 61 -9.45 -8.60 -14.04
N ALA A 62 -9.67 -8.87 -12.76
CA ALA A 62 -9.89 -7.83 -11.74
C ALA A 62 -8.63 -6.98 -11.52
N TYR A 63 -7.45 -7.60 -11.53
CA TYR A 63 -6.18 -6.89 -11.43
C TYR A 63 -5.95 -5.96 -12.64
N GLU A 64 -6.13 -6.45 -13.86
CA GLU A 64 -5.95 -5.66 -15.08
C GLU A 64 -6.94 -4.48 -15.12
N GLN A 65 -8.21 -4.71 -14.78
CA GLN A 65 -9.20 -3.66 -14.64
C GLN A 65 -8.78 -2.62 -13.60
N PHE A 66 -8.34 -3.05 -12.41
CA PHE A 66 -7.86 -2.16 -11.37
C PHE A 66 -6.68 -1.29 -11.86
N VAL A 67 -5.70 -1.88 -12.56
CA VAL A 67 -4.58 -1.13 -13.13
C VAL A 67 -5.05 -0.10 -14.15
N HIS A 68 -6.01 -0.45 -15.01
CA HIS A 68 -6.57 0.47 -16.00
C HIS A 68 -7.36 1.63 -15.38
N GLU A 69 -8.10 1.37 -14.30
CA GLU A 69 -8.90 2.38 -13.60
C GLU A 69 -8.05 3.30 -12.70
N HIS A 70 -6.84 2.87 -12.33
CA HIS A 70 -5.94 3.59 -11.45
C HIS A 70 -4.60 3.93 -12.15
N PRO A 71 -4.61 4.69 -13.26
CA PRO A 71 -3.38 5.08 -13.92
C PRO A 71 -2.52 5.93 -13.00
N ARG A 72 -1.20 5.80 -13.14
CA ARG A 72 -0.24 6.60 -12.37
C ARG A 72 -0.38 8.08 -12.73
N ASP A 73 -0.73 8.90 -11.75
CA ASP A 73 -0.70 10.36 -11.85
C ASP A 73 0.67 10.90 -11.37
N PRO A 74 1.53 11.43 -12.27
CA PRO A 74 2.81 12.00 -11.89
C PRO A 74 2.70 13.32 -11.11
N SER A 75 1.54 13.98 -11.15
CA SER A 75 1.27 15.32 -10.64
C SER A 75 0.13 15.37 -9.63
N SER A 76 -0.06 14.29 -8.87
CA SER A 76 -1.15 14.19 -7.89
C SER A 76 -1.15 15.36 -6.90
N GLU A 77 -2.30 16.02 -6.78
CA GLU A 77 -2.52 17.13 -5.82
C GLU A 77 -2.48 16.65 -4.37
N ARG A 78 -2.68 15.35 -4.13
CA ARG A 78 -2.67 14.74 -2.80
C ARG A 78 -1.38 13.96 -2.59
N LEU A 79 -0.51 14.48 -1.74
CA LEU A 79 0.69 13.81 -1.25
C LEU A 79 0.74 13.85 0.26
N SER A 80 1.25 12.78 0.86
CA SER A 80 1.61 12.72 2.28
C SER A 80 2.98 12.06 2.40
N TRP A 81 3.87 12.70 3.13
CA TRP A 81 5.21 12.19 3.39
C TRP A 81 5.63 12.54 4.80
N GLU A 82 6.28 11.60 5.44
CA GLU A 82 6.78 11.73 6.81
C GLU A 82 8.20 11.19 6.85
N THR A 83 9.10 11.89 7.52
CA THR A 83 10.48 11.45 7.70
C THR A 83 11.00 11.98 9.02
N GLU A 84 11.89 11.21 9.64
CA GLU A 84 12.65 11.64 10.83
C GLU A 84 14.03 12.18 10.46
N ARG A 85 14.36 12.22 9.16
CA ARG A 85 15.67 12.61 8.63
C ARG A 85 15.54 13.43 7.34
N THR A 86 16.43 14.40 7.16
CA THR A 86 16.51 15.24 5.96
C THR A 86 17.58 14.79 4.97
N ASP A 87 18.48 13.88 5.37
CA ASP A 87 19.55 13.35 4.53
C ASP A 87 19.18 12.04 3.81
N ARG A 88 18.14 11.35 4.29
CA ARG A 88 17.66 10.08 3.73
C ARG A 88 16.14 9.98 3.81
N ALA A 89 15.54 9.39 2.77
CA ALA A 89 14.10 9.15 2.68
C ALA A 89 13.26 10.43 2.91
N ASN A 90 13.79 11.60 2.56
CA ASN A 90 13.19 12.90 2.76
C ASN A 90 12.41 13.42 1.54
N ARG A 91 12.20 12.57 0.53
CA ARG A 91 11.56 12.95 -0.73
C ARG A 91 10.53 11.91 -1.15
N ILE A 92 9.43 12.40 -1.71
CA ILE A 92 8.49 11.61 -2.51
C ILE A 92 8.00 12.45 -3.70
N HIS A 93 8.10 11.90 -4.91
CA HIS A 93 7.78 12.65 -6.15
C HIS A 93 8.48 14.02 -6.17
N TRP A 94 7.70 15.10 -6.23
CA TRP A 94 8.17 16.48 -6.22
C TRP A 94 8.32 17.07 -4.80
N LEU A 95 7.77 16.43 -3.77
CA LEU A 95 7.84 16.89 -2.38
C LEU A 95 9.19 16.53 -1.75
N VAL A 96 9.88 17.51 -1.17
CA VAL A 96 11.14 17.36 -0.43
C VAL A 96 11.00 18.00 0.95
N ILE A 97 11.37 17.26 1.99
CA ILE A 97 11.50 17.76 3.36
C ILE A 97 12.99 18.09 3.57
N ASP A 98 13.33 19.38 3.56
CA ASP A 98 14.70 19.85 3.70
C ASP A 98 15.07 20.20 5.15
N LYS A 99 14.06 20.40 6.03
CA LYS A 99 14.22 20.74 7.45
C LYS A 99 13.15 20.05 8.31
N LEU A 100 13.50 19.75 9.56
CA LEU A 100 12.59 19.27 10.59
C LEU A 100 12.41 20.35 11.66
N GLY A 101 11.21 20.42 12.24
CA GLY A 101 10.96 21.26 13.41
C GLY A 101 11.63 20.70 14.67
N ALA A 102 11.60 21.49 15.76
CA ALA A 102 12.01 20.99 17.06
C ALA A 102 11.13 19.81 17.49
N ALA A 103 11.72 18.83 18.19
CA ALA A 103 10.95 17.73 18.76
C ALA A 103 9.91 18.30 19.75
N PRO A 104 8.66 17.81 19.74
CA PRO A 104 7.69 18.21 20.75
C PRO A 104 8.21 17.86 22.16
N SER A 105 8.08 18.80 23.09
CA SER A 105 8.40 18.64 24.52
C SER A 105 7.37 17.82 25.27
#